data_AF-A0A7W9B057-F1
#
_entry.id   AF-A0A7W9B057-F1
#
_cell.length_a   1.000
_cell.length_b   1.000
_cell.length_c   1.000
_cell.angle_alpha   90.00
_cell.angle_beta   90.00
_cell.angle_gamma   90.00
#
_symmetry.space_group_name_H-M   'P 1'
#
loop_
_entity.id
_entity.type
_entity.pdbx_description
1 polymer ?
#
loop_
_entity_poly.entity_id
_entity_poly.type
_entity_poly.pdbx_seq_one_letter_code
_entity_poly.pdbx_strand_id
1 'polypeptide(L)'
;MKANCERILSLLIAAAVAFVMSAAGVPLAWVIGPMTVSAAISLSGRQTFANLTARKGGQMIVGSAVGLNLTLASVQTLWIWIPAAIVINIAALFLALFLGRLLAAALNTNPATGYFAMVPGGLSEMANIADRAGGQNEVVAIIQALRVAIAVCILPPLMVHLDLHGAFINDGISTPLTPLPGFYVAVAAVAGVTSARFLRLNNPWMIGALLGAAVLAVMGLASGKMPRSLFCVGQMMIGMTIGARFRLEHLLSVGRRLWVAVGFILLTMMCMAVISIIFSMASGLDVASSLLAVSPGGFSEMAATADILKLNVALVTIFHVTRAFIVNGFAHRFWMSFAAHTR
;
A
#
# COMPACT_ATOMS: atom_id res chain seq x y z
N MET A 1 13.33 -30.68 -2.85
CA MET A 1 12.81 -30.76 -4.24
C MET A 1 11.30 -30.48 -4.31
N LYS A 2 10.44 -31.22 -3.59
CA LYS A 2 8.96 -31.01 -3.59
C LYS A 2 8.52 -29.58 -3.26
N ALA A 3 9.10 -28.95 -2.24
CA ALA A 3 8.76 -27.57 -1.84
C ALA A 3 9.08 -26.51 -2.92
N ASN A 4 10.13 -26.71 -3.72
CA ASN A 4 10.46 -25.79 -4.82
C ASN A 4 9.47 -25.95 -5.98
N CYS A 5 9.01 -27.19 -6.23
CA CYS A 5 8.02 -27.47 -7.26
C CYS A 5 6.65 -26.83 -6.93
N GLU A 6 6.21 -26.91 -5.66
CA GLU A 6 4.97 -26.27 -5.21
C GLU A 6 5.03 -24.73 -5.33
N ARG A 7 6.19 -24.14 -5.02
CA ARG A 7 6.42 -22.70 -5.17
C ARG A 7 6.35 -22.26 -6.63
N ILE A 8 7.03 -22.97 -7.54
CA ILE A 8 6.99 -22.67 -8.98
C ILE A 8 5.57 -22.86 -9.52
N LEU A 9 4.87 -23.91 -9.11
CA LEU A 9 3.48 -24.11 -9.50
C LEU A 9 2.59 -22.95 -9.03
N SER A 10 2.78 -22.46 -7.79
CA SER A 10 2.03 -21.30 -7.29
C SER A 10 2.27 -20.03 -8.13
N LEU A 11 3.50 -19.83 -8.63
CA LEU A 11 3.83 -18.73 -9.54
C LEU A 11 3.08 -18.85 -10.87
N LEU A 12 3.10 -20.04 -11.48
CA LEU A 12 2.45 -20.26 -12.77
C LEU A 12 0.93 -20.09 -12.68
N ILE A 13 0.31 -20.62 -11.62
CA ILE A 13 -1.13 -20.46 -11.38
C ILE A 13 -1.47 -18.98 -11.16
N ALA A 14 -0.68 -18.26 -10.35
CA ALA A 14 -0.89 -16.83 -10.12
C ALA A 14 -0.76 -16.00 -11.41
N ALA A 15 0.23 -16.31 -12.25
CA ALA A 15 0.41 -15.64 -13.53
C ALA A 15 -0.77 -15.92 -14.49
N ALA A 16 -1.24 -17.18 -14.55
CA ALA A 16 -2.39 -17.56 -15.36
C ALA A 16 -3.67 -16.85 -14.91
N VAL A 17 -3.95 -16.83 -13.61
CA VAL A 17 -5.13 -16.13 -13.04
C VAL A 17 -5.02 -14.62 -13.28
N ALA A 18 -3.85 -14.01 -13.06
CA ALA A 18 -3.61 -12.60 -13.34
C ALA A 18 -3.86 -12.26 -14.82
N PHE A 19 -3.43 -13.13 -15.73
CA PHE A 19 -3.64 -12.97 -17.17
C PHE A 19 -5.13 -13.02 -17.53
N VAL A 20 -5.85 -14.04 -17.03
CA VAL A 20 -7.31 -14.18 -17.26
C VAL A 20 -8.06 -12.97 -16.70
N MET A 21 -7.73 -12.52 -15.48
CA MET A 21 -8.34 -11.34 -14.88
C MET A 21 -8.00 -10.06 -15.66
N SER A 22 -6.78 -9.95 -16.17
CA SER A 22 -6.36 -8.82 -17.00
C SER A 22 -7.10 -8.80 -18.34
N ALA A 23 -7.37 -9.97 -18.93
CA ALA A 23 -8.15 -10.10 -20.16
C ALA A 23 -9.64 -9.79 -19.92
N ALA A 24 -10.15 -10.10 -18.73
CA ALA A 24 -11.51 -9.75 -18.30
C ALA A 24 -11.67 -8.28 -17.89
N GLY A 25 -10.62 -7.45 -18.00
CA GLY A 25 -10.68 -6.03 -17.66
C GLY A 25 -10.67 -5.73 -16.15
N VAL A 26 -10.31 -6.70 -15.30
CA VAL A 26 -10.27 -6.48 -13.85
C VAL A 26 -9.13 -5.50 -13.50
N PRO A 27 -9.42 -4.38 -12.81
CA PRO A 27 -8.39 -3.43 -12.39
C PRO A 27 -7.38 -4.09 -11.45
N LEU A 28 -6.09 -3.76 -11.60
CA LEU A 28 -5.01 -4.37 -10.81
C LEU A 28 -5.01 -5.91 -10.82
N ALA A 29 -5.42 -6.55 -11.92
CA ALA A 29 -5.41 -8.01 -12.08
C ALA A 29 -4.07 -8.67 -11.67
N TRP A 30 -2.95 -8.01 -11.96
CA TRP A 30 -1.60 -8.47 -11.62
C TRP A 30 -1.23 -8.34 -10.13
N VAL A 31 -2.07 -7.71 -9.31
CA VAL A 31 -1.97 -7.75 -7.84
C VAL A 31 -3.06 -8.65 -7.26
N ILE A 32 -4.31 -8.46 -7.69
CA ILE A 32 -5.48 -9.17 -7.14
C ILE A 32 -5.40 -10.66 -7.41
N GLY A 33 -5.15 -11.09 -8.66
CA GLY A 33 -5.07 -12.50 -9.03
C GLY A 33 -3.99 -13.27 -8.26
N PRO A 34 -2.73 -12.77 -8.22
CA PRO A 34 -1.67 -13.42 -7.45
C PRO A 34 -1.92 -13.41 -5.94
N MET A 35 -2.60 -12.38 -5.42
CA MET A 35 -3.02 -12.32 -4.02
C MET A 35 -4.08 -13.38 -3.70
N THR A 36 -5.12 -13.52 -4.52
CA THR A 36 -6.19 -14.51 -4.28
C THR A 36 -5.66 -15.94 -4.39
N VAL A 37 -4.83 -16.24 -5.40
CA VAL A 37 -4.16 -17.54 -5.54
C VAL A 37 -3.27 -17.84 -4.33
N SER A 38 -2.42 -16.90 -3.94
CA SER A 38 -1.52 -17.09 -2.81
C SER A 38 -2.29 -17.23 -1.49
N ALA A 39 -3.38 -16.49 -1.30
CA ALA A 39 -4.27 -16.65 -0.15
C ALA A 39 -4.90 -18.04 -0.11
N ALA A 40 -5.47 -18.52 -1.21
CA ALA A 40 -6.09 -19.85 -1.28
C ALA A 40 -5.09 -20.99 -0.95
N ILE A 41 -3.87 -20.91 -1.49
CA ILE A 41 -2.82 -21.90 -1.21
C ILE A 41 -2.37 -21.83 0.26
N SER A 42 -2.20 -20.62 0.80
CA SER A 42 -1.73 -20.41 2.19
C SER A 42 -2.77 -20.82 3.23
N LEU A 43 -4.06 -20.62 2.92
CA LEU A 43 -5.18 -21.13 3.73
C LEU A 43 -5.25 -22.66 3.71
N SER A 44 -4.75 -23.31 2.66
CA SER A 44 -4.65 -24.77 2.58
C SER A 44 -3.44 -25.33 3.35
N GLY A 45 -2.70 -24.51 4.10
CA GLY A 45 -1.50 -24.89 4.84
C GLY A 45 -0.25 -25.15 3.98
N ARG A 46 -0.33 -24.87 2.66
CA ARG A 46 0.78 -25.09 1.72
C ARG A 46 1.62 -23.83 1.57
N GLN A 47 2.89 -24.02 1.17
CA GLN A 47 3.80 -22.90 0.97
C GLN A 47 3.63 -22.29 -0.43
N THR A 48 3.51 -20.97 -0.49
CA THR A 48 3.50 -20.21 -1.74
C THR A 48 4.87 -19.64 -2.05
N PHE A 49 5.09 -19.22 -3.29
CA PHE A 49 6.22 -18.36 -3.64
C PHE A 49 5.97 -16.94 -3.11
N ALA A 50 6.20 -16.77 -1.81
CA ALA A 50 6.05 -15.49 -1.13
C ALA A 50 7.17 -15.33 -0.12
N ASN A 51 8.34 -14.94 -0.61
CA ASN A 51 9.45 -14.56 0.26
C ASN A 51 9.55 -13.03 0.36
N LEU A 52 10.16 -12.55 1.44
CA LEU A 52 10.33 -11.12 1.67
C LEU A 52 11.16 -10.46 0.55
N THR A 53 12.08 -11.21 -0.08
CA THR A 53 12.89 -10.75 -1.20
C THR A 53 12.06 -10.45 -2.45
N ALA A 54 11.03 -11.26 -2.74
CA ALA A 54 10.11 -11.04 -3.84
C ALA A 54 9.34 -9.75 -3.61
N ARG A 55 8.82 -9.53 -2.40
CA ARG A 55 8.16 -8.27 -2.06
C ARG A 55 9.08 -7.07 -2.28
N LYS A 56 10.32 -7.16 -1.80
CA LYS A 56 11.35 -6.12 -1.95
C LYS A 56 11.67 -5.82 -3.41
N GLY A 57 11.83 -6.86 -4.23
CA GLY A 57 12.04 -6.73 -5.68
C GLY A 57 10.85 -6.10 -6.38
N GLY A 58 9.62 -6.56 -6.08
CA GLY A 58 8.41 -5.98 -6.64
C GLY A 58 8.19 -4.52 -6.25
N GLN A 59 8.51 -4.16 -5.01
CA GLN A 59 8.48 -2.77 -4.53
C GLN A 59 9.51 -1.90 -5.24
N MET A 60 10.71 -2.43 -5.52
CA MET A 60 11.72 -1.70 -6.27
C MET A 60 11.27 -1.46 -7.71
N ILE A 61 10.72 -2.48 -8.39
CA ILE A 61 10.19 -2.37 -9.76
C ILE A 61 9.04 -1.35 -9.84
N VAL A 62 8.02 -1.53 -9.00
CA VAL A 62 6.84 -0.64 -9.00
C VAL A 62 7.25 0.76 -8.56
N GLY A 63 8.17 0.90 -7.61
CA GLY A 63 8.71 2.19 -7.18
C GLY A 63 9.43 2.92 -8.29
N SER A 64 10.31 2.24 -9.02
CA SER A 64 10.97 2.83 -10.19
C SER A 64 9.97 3.22 -11.28
N ALA A 65 8.97 2.40 -11.56
CA ALA A 65 7.91 2.73 -12.53
C ALA A 65 7.16 4.00 -12.13
N VAL A 66 6.79 4.12 -10.85
CA VAL A 66 6.15 5.32 -10.31
C VAL A 66 7.08 6.53 -10.36
N GLY A 67 8.35 6.36 -10.00
CA GLY A 67 9.34 7.44 -10.01
C GLY A 67 9.59 8.01 -11.40
N LEU A 68 9.59 7.17 -12.44
CA LEU A 68 9.72 7.58 -13.84
C LEU A 68 8.56 8.45 -14.34
N ASN A 69 7.41 8.39 -13.66
CA ASN A 69 6.25 9.24 -13.97
C ASN A 69 6.32 10.62 -13.30
N LEU A 70 7.33 10.90 -12.46
CA LEU A 70 7.49 12.19 -11.81
C LEU A 70 8.21 13.18 -12.73
N THR A 71 7.61 14.37 -12.87
CA THR A 71 8.19 15.50 -13.61
C THR A 71 8.67 16.58 -12.65
N LEU A 72 9.55 17.47 -13.14
CA LEU A 72 10.00 18.62 -12.35
C LEU A 72 8.82 19.50 -11.89
N ALA A 73 7.86 19.76 -12.78
CA ALA A 73 6.66 20.53 -12.47
C ALA A 73 5.80 19.86 -11.39
N SER A 74 5.61 18.53 -11.47
CA SER A 74 4.90 17.78 -10.43
C SER A 74 5.60 17.88 -9.08
N VAL A 75 6.94 17.75 -9.03
CA VAL A 75 7.70 17.83 -7.78
C VAL A 75 7.66 19.22 -7.15
N GLN A 76 7.77 20.28 -7.95
CA GLN A 76 7.72 21.67 -7.47
C GLN A 76 6.38 22.00 -6.80
N THR A 77 5.29 21.39 -7.27
CA THR A 77 3.95 21.60 -6.72
C THR A 77 3.65 20.72 -5.50
N LEU A 78 4.50 19.75 -5.13
CA LEU A 78 4.22 18.86 -3.99
C LEU A 78 4.25 19.55 -2.63
N TRP A 79 5.09 20.57 -2.46
CA TRP A 79 5.28 21.22 -1.16
C TRP A 79 3.99 21.84 -0.62
N ILE A 80 3.12 22.34 -1.50
CA ILE A 80 1.83 22.93 -1.12
C ILE A 80 0.87 21.91 -0.48
N TRP A 81 1.05 20.62 -0.78
CA TRP A 81 0.18 19.54 -0.30
C TRP A 81 0.62 18.94 1.03
N ILE A 82 1.85 19.23 1.49
CA ILE A 82 2.37 18.68 2.76
C ILE A 82 1.49 19.09 3.95
N PRO A 83 1.06 20.37 4.12
CA PRO A 83 0.16 20.74 5.21
C PRO A 83 -1.15 19.95 5.19
N ALA A 84 -1.77 19.80 4.02
CA ALA A 84 -3.00 19.02 3.86
C ALA A 84 -2.78 17.54 4.21
N ALA A 85 -1.68 16.95 3.74
CA ALA A 85 -1.30 15.59 4.08
C ALA A 85 -1.06 15.41 5.59
N ILE A 86 -0.46 16.39 6.27
CA ILE A 86 -0.30 16.36 7.73
C ILE A 86 -1.66 16.37 8.42
N VAL A 87 -2.54 17.32 8.09
CA VAL A 87 -3.87 17.45 8.70
C VAL A 87 -4.69 16.18 8.52
N ILE A 88 -4.71 15.63 7.31
CA ILE A 88 -5.46 14.41 7.00
C ILE A 88 -4.91 13.19 7.76
N ASN A 89 -3.58 13.07 7.88
CA ASN A 89 -2.98 11.97 8.63
C ASN A 89 -3.20 12.11 10.14
N ILE A 90 -3.25 13.33 10.67
CA ILE A 90 -3.67 13.58 12.06
C ILE A 90 -5.13 13.19 12.25
N ALA A 91 -6.03 13.61 11.35
CA ALA A 91 -7.43 13.19 11.36
C ALA A 91 -7.58 11.66 11.31
N ALA A 92 -6.74 10.98 10.52
CA ALA A 92 -6.67 9.52 10.48
C ALA A 92 -6.24 8.89 11.80
N LEU A 93 -5.31 9.50 12.54
CA LEU A 93 -4.92 9.03 13.88
C LEU A 93 -6.06 9.20 14.90
N PHE A 94 -6.78 10.32 14.86
CA PHE A 94 -7.96 10.54 15.70
C PHE A 94 -9.08 9.55 15.38
N LEU A 95 -9.35 9.32 14.09
CA LEU A 95 -10.33 8.32 13.68
C LEU A 95 -9.91 6.92 14.14
N ALA A 96 -8.63 6.57 14.00
CA ALA A 96 -8.11 5.29 14.48
C ALA A 96 -8.19 5.16 16.01
N LEU A 97 -8.02 6.25 16.76
CA LEU A 97 -8.23 6.27 18.22
C LEU A 97 -9.70 6.02 18.57
N PHE A 98 -10.61 6.70 17.89
CA PHE A 98 -12.04 6.56 18.13
C PHE A 98 -12.56 5.17 17.74
N LEU A 99 -12.39 4.78 16.47
CA LEU A 99 -12.82 3.48 15.97
C LEU A 99 -12.04 2.32 16.62
N GLY A 100 -10.78 2.53 16.97
CA GLY A 100 -9.97 1.54 17.68
C GLY A 100 -10.49 1.23 19.08
N ARG A 101 -10.99 2.24 19.81
CA ARG A 101 -11.66 2.00 21.11
C ARG A 101 -12.95 1.20 20.95
N LEU A 102 -13.76 1.56 19.95
CA LEU A 102 -15.00 0.84 19.64
C LEU A 102 -14.73 -0.61 19.21
N LEU A 103 -13.69 -0.81 18.39
CA LEU A 103 -13.23 -2.13 17.99
C LEU A 103 -12.73 -2.93 19.19
N ALA A 104 -11.94 -2.32 20.08
CA ALA A 104 -11.45 -3.01 21.28
C ALA A 104 -12.60 -3.49 22.17
N ALA A 105 -13.62 -2.65 22.36
CA ALA A 105 -14.84 -3.02 23.08
C ALA A 105 -15.60 -4.14 22.37
N ALA A 106 -15.81 -4.04 21.05
CA ALA A 106 -16.53 -5.04 20.26
C ALA A 106 -15.82 -6.41 20.23
N LEU A 107 -14.48 -6.41 20.32
CA LEU A 107 -13.66 -7.62 20.35
C LEU A 107 -13.38 -8.14 21.77
N ASN A 108 -13.81 -7.43 22.81
CA ASN A 108 -13.44 -7.67 24.21
C ASN A 108 -11.91 -7.83 24.40
N THR A 109 -11.14 -6.90 23.83
CA THR A 109 -9.66 -6.90 23.89
C THR A 109 -9.12 -5.60 24.47
N ASN A 110 -7.80 -5.53 24.67
CA ASN A 110 -7.12 -4.34 25.15
C ASN A 110 -7.33 -3.16 24.16
N PRO A 111 -7.68 -1.95 24.65
CA PRO A 111 -7.71 -0.71 23.87
C PRO A 111 -6.49 -0.48 22.96
N ALA A 112 -5.29 -0.87 23.40
CA ALA A 112 -4.07 -0.81 22.59
C ALA A 112 -4.19 -1.69 21.33
N THR A 113 -4.70 -2.91 21.45
CA THR A 113 -4.98 -3.80 20.30
C THR A 113 -5.88 -3.11 19.30
N GLY A 114 -6.99 -2.52 19.75
CA GLY A 114 -7.95 -1.86 18.87
C GLY A 114 -7.38 -0.63 18.17
N TYR A 115 -6.65 0.23 18.89
CA TYR A 115 -6.00 1.40 18.31
C TYR A 115 -4.98 1.01 17.24
N PHE A 116 -3.99 0.18 17.57
CA PHE A 116 -2.94 -0.20 16.62
C PHE A 116 -3.46 -1.08 15.47
N ALA A 117 -4.61 -1.74 15.63
CA ALA A 117 -5.30 -2.42 14.53
C ALA A 117 -5.92 -1.45 13.52
N MET A 118 -6.40 -0.27 13.95
CA MET A 118 -7.06 0.73 13.09
C MET A 118 -6.10 1.77 12.51
N VAL A 119 -4.94 2.00 13.13
CA VAL A 119 -3.93 2.94 12.62
C VAL A 119 -3.43 2.46 11.25
N PRO A 120 -3.43 3.30 10.19
CA PRO A 120 -3.00 2.91 8.84
C PRO A 120 -1.46 2.85 8.71
N GLY A 121 -0.83 2.00 9.52
CA GLY A 121 0.62 1.85 9.62
C GLY A 121 1.17 0.61 8.90
N GLY A 122 2.47 0.37 9.13
CA GLY A 122 3.16 -0.84 8.71
C GLY A 122 2.66 -2.07 9.45
N LEU A 123 2.48 -3.18 8.74
CA LEU A 123 1.83 -4.38 9.26
C LEU A 123 2.51 -4.93 10.50
N SER A 124 3.82 -5.17 10.38
CA SER A 124 4.64 -5.77 11.44
C SER A 124 5.01 -4.72 12.48
N GLU A 125 5.14 -3.47 12.07
CA GLU A 125 5.45 -2.33 12.91
C GLU A 125 4.33 -2.09 13.92
N MET A 126 3.07 -1.96 13.47
CA MET A 126 1.93 -1.73 14.36
C MET A 126 1.70 -2.91 15.30
N ALA A 127 1.89 -4.13 14.83
CA ALA A 127 1.73 -5.33 15.64
C ALA A 127 2.79 -5.42 16.76
N ASN A 128 4.05 -5.10 16.44
CA ASN A 128 5.12 -5.02 17.43
C ASN A 128 4.98 -3.83 18.40
N ILE A 129 4.44 -2.69 17.93
CA ILE A 129 4.16 -1.55 18.80
C ILE A 129 3.01 -1.89 19.76
N ALA A 130 1.98 -2.57 19.26
CA ALA A 130 0.86 -3.03 20.09
C ALA A 130 1.34 -3.95 21.20
N ASP A 131 2.21 -4.93 20.88
CA ASP A 131 2.80 -5.85 21.85
C ASP A 131 3.51 -5.11 22.99
N ARG A 132 4.34 -4.12 22.66
CA ARG A 132 5.01 -3.25 23.65
C ARG A 132 4.05 -2.40 24.48
N ALA A 133 2.88 -2.08 23.93
CA ALA A 133 1.82 -1.35 24.62
C ALA A 133 0.84 -2.27 25.37
N GLY A 134 1.14 -3.58 25.48
CA GLY A 134 0.30 -4.58 26.15
C GLY A 134 -0.90 -5.10 25.33
N GLY A 135 -0.93 -4.79 24.04
CA GLY A 135 -1.93 -5.26 23.08
C GLY A 135 -1.57 -6.62 22.48
N GLN A 136 -2.52 -7.21 21.75
CA GLN A 136 -2.36 -8.54 21.14
C GLN A 136 -1.74 -8.43 19.74
N ASN A 137 -0.46 -8.75 19.62
CA ASN A 137 0.32 -8.71 18.38
C ASN A 137 -0.38 -9.43 17.21
N GLU A 138 -0.83 -10.68 17.45
CA GLU A 138 -1.47 -11.52 16.44
C GLU A 138 -2.74 -10.88 15.85
N VAL A 139 -3.63 -10.36 16.70
CA VAL A 139 -4.88 -9.72 16.27
C VAL A 139 -4.58 -8.48 15.43
N VAL A 140 -3.64 -7.64 15.84
CA VAL A 140 -3.23 -6.46 15.08
C VAL A 140 -2.68 -6.85 13.72
N ALA A 141 -1.78 -7.85 13.67
CA ALA A 141 -1.19 -8.30 12.41
C ALA A 141 -2.24 -8.79 11.40
N ILE A 142 -3.26 -9.53 11.87
CA ILE A 142 -4.35 -10.04 11.04
C ILE A 142 -5.22 -8.90 10.52
N ILE A 143 -5.64 -7.97 11.39
CA ILE A 143 -6.50 -6.85 11.00
C ILE A 143 -5.79 -5.93 10.00
N GLN A 144 -4.50 -5.68 10.21
CA GLN A 144 -3.68 -4.93 9.27
C GLN A 144 -3.57 -5.63 7.92
N ALA A 145 -3.46 -6.97 7.89
CA ALA A 145 -3.40 -7.76 6.64
C ALA A 145 -4.72 -7.67 5.88
N LEU A 146 -5.83 -7.86 6.58
CA LEU A 146 -7.19 -7.72 6.03
C LEU A 146 -7.41 -6.33 5.48
N ARG A 147 -7.02 -5.27 6.21
CA ARG A 147 -7.14 -3.88 5.77
C ARG A 147 -6.50 -3.67 4.39
N VAL A 148 -5.26 -4.13 4.21
CA VAL A 148 -4.57 -4.01 2.90
C VAL A 148 -5.30 -4.80 1.82
N ALA A 149 -5.64 -6.07 2.09
CA ALA A 149 -6.29 -6.90 1.08
C ALA A 149 -7.68 -6.36 0.67
N ILE A 150 -8.48 -5.94 1.64
CA ILE A 150 -9.79 -5.32 1.42
C ILE A 150 -9.62 -4.02 0.62
N ALA A 151 -8.64 -3.17 0.97
CA ALA A 151 -8.39 -1.93 0.23
C ALA A 151 -8.08 -2.21 -1.24
N VAL A 152 -7.23 -3.20 -1.50
CA VAL A 152 -6.80 -3.58 -2.84
C VAL A 152 -7.92 -4.26 -3.65
N CYS A 153 -8.76 -5.06 -3.00
CA CYS A 153 -9.87 -5.74 -3.66
C CYS A 153 -11.07 -4.83 -3.93
N ILE A 154 -11.29 -3.80 -3.11
CA ILE A 154 -12.49 -2.96 -3.20
C ILE A 154 -12.19 -1.65 -3.90
N LEU A 155 -11.15 -0.92 -3.48
CA LEU A 155 -10.99 0.48 -3.88
C LEU A 155 -10.75 0.64 -5.39
N PRO A 156 -9.80 -0.06 -6.04
CA PRO A 156 -9.58 0.08 -7.48
C PRO A 156 -10.77 -0.35 -8.34
N PRO A 157 -11.39 -1.53 -8.13
CA PRO A 157 -12.59 -1.91 -8.88
C PRO A 157 -13.77 -0.95 -8.67
N LEU A 158 -13.97 -0.45 -7.45
CA LEU A 158 -15.01 0.53 -7.17
C LEU A 158 -14.77 1.84 -7.92
N MET A 159 -13.53 2.33 -7.96
CA MET A 159 -13.19 3.55 -8.69
C MET A 159 -13.46 3.41 -10.19
N VAL A 160 -13.05 2.28 -10.80
CA VAL A 160 -13.33 2.02 -12.22
C VAL A 160 -14.82 1.89 -12.49
N HIS A 161 -15.57 1.23 -11.61
CA HIS A 161 -17.01 1.09 -11.75
C HIS A 161 -17.76 2.44 -11.65
N LEU A 162 -17.27 3.35 -10.82
CA LEU A 162 -17.79 4.71 -10.68
C LEU A 162 -17.26 5.68 -11.75
N ASP A 163 -16.52 5.16 -12.75
CA ASP A 163 -15.83 5.94 -13.79
C ASP A 163 -14.92 7.06 -13.23
N LEU A 164 -14.36 6.82 -12.05
CA LEU A 164 -13.41 7.72 -11.40
C LEU A 164 -12.02 7.54 -12.01
N HIS A 165 -11.82 8.16 -13.17
CA HIS A 165 -10.55 8.20 -13.88
C HIS A 165 -9.95 9.60 -13.86
N GLY A 166 -8.63 9.68 -13.84
CA GLY A 166 -7.92 10.94 -13.96
C GLY A 166 -7.80 11.38 -15.41
N ALA A 167 -7.93 12.70 -15.63
CA ALA A 167 -7.45 13.34 -16.85
C ALA A 167 -5.96 13.76 -16.72
N PHE A 168 -5.20 13.13 -15.80
CA PHE A 168 -3.79 13.46 -15.62
C PHE A 168 -3.00 12.90 -16.82
N ILE A 169 -2.91 13.71 -17.87
CA ILE A 169 -2.12 13.41 -19.04
C ILE A 169 -0.66 13.69 -18.65
N ASN A 170 0.07 12.61 -18.38
CA ASN A 170 1.53 12.69 -18.38
C ASN A 170 1.94 12.74 -19.86
N ASP A 171 2.31 13.92 -20.37
CA ASP A 171 2.89 14.14 -21.72
C ASP A 171 4.25 13.44 -21.90
N GLY A 172 4.66 12.61 -20.95
CA GLY A 172 5.85 11.79 -20.99
C GLY A 172 5.84 10.81 -22.16
N ILE A 173 7.02 10.69 -22.77
CA ILE A 173 7.33 9.74 -23.84
C ILE A 173 6.78 8.35 -23.48
N SER A 174 5.83 7.85 -24.30
CA SER A 174 5.20 6.54 -24.09
C SER A 174 6.07 5.36 -24.53
N THR A 175 7.31 5.61 -24.95
CA THR A 175 8.21 4.53 -25.35
C THR A 175 8.71 3.77 -24.12
N PRO A 176 8.84 2.43 -24.21
CA PRO A 176 9.51 1.65 -23.19
C PRO A 176 10.93 2.18 -22.94
N LEU A 177 11.40 2.07 -21.71
CA LEU A 177 12.80 2.33 -21.39
C LEU A 177 13.71 1.50 -22.28
N THR A 178 14.66 2.16 -22.94
CA THR A 178 15.74 1.47 -23.65
C THR A 178 16.72 0.87 -22.63
N PRO A 179 17.51 -0.15 -23.01
CA PRO A 179 18.35 -0.90 -22.06
C PRO A 179 19.32 -0.04 -21.25
N LEU A 180 19.88 1.01 -21.85
CA LEU A 180 20.87 1.88 -21.21
C LEU A 180 20.25 2.81 -20.14
N PRO A 181 19.22 3.63 -20.43
CA PRO A 181 18.41 4.30 -19.40
C PRO A 181 17.83 3.33 -18.36
N GLY A 182 17.40 2.14 -18.77
CA GLY A 182 16.94 1.10 -17.84
C GLY A 182 18.01 0.68 -16.83
N PHE A 183 19.26 0.56 -17.27
CA PHE A 183 20.40 0.29 -16.39
C PHE A 183 20.64 1.46 -15.42
N TYR A 184 20.61 2.71 -15.88
CA TYR A 184 20.74 3.88 -15.00
C TYR A 184 19.63 3.92 -13.94
N VAL A 185 18.39 3.62 -14.33
CA VAL A 185 17.25 3.54 -13.40
C VAL A 185 17.46 2.43 -12.37
N ALA A 186 17.96 1.26 -12.77
CA ALA A 186 18.27 0.18 -11.84
C ALA A 186 19.35 0.58 -10.82
N VAL A 187 20.43 1.21 -11.28
CA VAL A 187 21.52 1.70 -10.41
C VAL A 187 20.99 2.78 -9.45
N ALA A 188 20.25 3.76 -9.97
CA ALA A 188 19.65 4.82 -9.16
C ALA A 188 18.63 4.27 -8.15
N ALA A 189 17.86 3.24 -8.53
CA ALA A 189 16.95 2.58 -7.61
C ALA A 189 17.70 1.90 -6.46
N VAL A 190 18.79 1.18 -6.73
CA VAL A 190 19.62 0.55 -5.69
C VAL A 190 20.27 1.60 -4.79
N ALA A 191 20.81 2.68 -5.37
CA ALA A 191 21.37 3.80 -4.62
C ALA A 191 20.30 4.45 -3.72
N GLY A 192 19.12 4.76 -4.28
CA GLY A 192 18.00 5.34 -3.56
C GLY A 192 17.48 4.43 -2.43
N VAL A 193 17.39 3.12 -2.65
CA VAL A 193 17.05 2.14 -1.60
C VAL A 193 18.10 2.13 -0.50
N THR A 194 19.38 2.20 -0.85
CA THR A 194 20.49 2.24 0.12
C THR A 194 20.41 3.50 0.98
N SER A 195 20.21 4.66 0.36
CA SER A 195 20.00 5.94 1.05
C SER A 195 18.75 5.91 1.93
N ALA A 196 17.63 5.39 1.44
CA ALA A 196 16.39 5.27 2.20
C ALA A 196 16.54 4.35 3.41
N ARG A 197 17.33 3.27 3.30
CA ARG A 197 17.68 2.40 4.43
C ARG A 197 18.57 3.10 5.45
N PHE A 198 19.55 3.88 4.99
CA PHE A 198 20.42 4.67 5.87
C PHE A 198 19.63 5.70 6.68
N LEU A 199 18.69 6.38 6.01
CA LEU A 199 17.75 7.32 6.63
C LEU A 199 16.63 6.65 7.44
N ARG A 200 16.62 5.31 7.54
CA ARG A 200 15.61 4.52 8.26
C ARG A 200 14.18 4.83 7.82
N LEU A 201 13.98 5.12 6.53
CA LEU A 201 12.67 5.35 5.96
C LEU A 201 11.82 4.07 6.02
N ASN A 202 10.52 4.24 6.22
CA ASN A 202 9.58 3.13 6.16
C ASN A 202 9.39 2.69 4.72
N ASN A 203 9.32 1.38 4.46
CA ASN A 203 9.26 0.83 3.11
C ASN A 203 10.37 1.37 2.18
N PRO A 204 11.66 1.20 2.56
CA PRO A 204 12.78 1.84 1.87
C PRO A 204 12.97 1.31 0.45
N TRP A 205 12.48 0.10 0.15
CA TRP A 205 12.55 -0.51 -1.19
C TRP A 205 11.66 0.21 -2.19
N MET A 206 10.44 0.58 -1.78
CA MET A 206 9.53 1.35 -2.62
C MET A 206 9.97 2.82 -2.69
N ILE A 207 10.12 3.48 -1.53
CA ILE A 207 10.43 4.91 -1.47
C ILE A 207 11.78 5.20 -2.11
N GLY A 208 12.80 4.40 -1.80
CA GLY A 208 14.14 4.61 -2.35
C GLY A 208 14.20 4.41 -3.86
N ALA A 209 13.54 3.37 -4.38
CA ALA A 209 13.48 3.12 -5.83
C ALA A 209 12.72 4.22 -6.59
N LEU A 210 11.64 4.70 -5.99
CA LEU A 210 10.87 5.85 -6.50
C LEU A 210 11.73 7.11 -6.55
N LEU A 211 12.36 7.49 -5.44
CA LEU A 211 13.19 8.69 -5.38
C LEU A 211 14.37 8.62 -6.34
N GLY A 212 15.06 7.47 -6.42
CA GLY A 212 16.16 7.27 -7.35
C GLY A 212 15.75 7.43 -8.81
N ALA A 213 14.65 6.78 -9.21
CA ALA A 213 14.12 6.92 -10.57
C ALA A 213 13.60 8.33 -10.86
N ALA A 214 12.95 8.98 -9.88
CA ALA A 214 12.44 10.34 -10.01
C ALA A 214 13.55 11.37 -10.23
N VAL A 215 14.69 11.23 -9.54
CA VAL A 215 15.86 12.10 -9.76
C VAL A 215 16.33 12.00 -11.21
N LEU A 216 16.46 10.79 -11.76
CA LEU A 216 16.86 10.62 -13.17
C LEU A 216 15.82 11.17 -14.16
N ALA A 217 14.54 10.95 -13.89
CA ALA A 217 13.46 11.46 -14.72
C ALA A 217 13.42 12.99 -14.74
N VAL A 218 13.52 13.62 -13.56
CA VAL A 218 13.53 15.09 -13.39
C VAL A 218 14.77 15.72 -14.03
N MET A 219 15.93 15.06 -13.95
CA MET A 219 17.17 15.53 -14.60
C MET A 219 17.17 15.31 -16.12
N GLY A 220 16.14 14.67 -16.69
CA GLY A 220 16.09 14.31 -18.10
C GLY A 220 17.08 13.20 -18.51
N LEU A 221 17.69 12.51 -17.54
CA LEU A 221 18.66 11.44 -17.76
C LEU A 221 18.02 10.08 -18.06
N ALA A 222 16.75 9.91 -17.70
CA ALA A 222 15.96 8.74 -18.05
C ALA A 222 14.58 9.17 -18.56
N SER A 223 14.32 8.91 -19.83
CA SER A 223 13.02 9.13 -20.47
C SER A 223 12.42 7.80 -20.92
N GLY A 224 11.23 7.49 -20.46
CA GLY A 224 10.47 6.30 -20.88
C GLY A 224 9.75 5.63 -19.72
N LYS A 225 8.88 4.68 -20.07
CA LYS A 225 8.08 3.93 -19.09
C LYS A 225 8.71 2.58 -18.77
N MET A 226 8.48 2.11 -17.54
CA MET A 226 8.84 0.75 -17.15
C MET A 226 8.17 -0.24 -18.11
N PRO A 227 8.91 -1.23 -18.67
CA PRO A 227 8.30 -2.25 -19.53
C PRO A 227 7.14 -2.95 -18.83
N ARG A 228 6.00 -3.07 -19.52
CA ARG A 228 4.76 -3.61 -18.93
C ARG A 228 4.95 -4.98 -18.30
N SER A 229 5.71 -5.88 -18.96
CA SER A 229 6.02 -7.21 -18.43
C SER A 229 6.71 -7.15 -17.07
N LEU A 230 7.71 -6.28 -16.93
CA LEU A 230 8.46 -6.11 -15.68
C LEU A 230 7.56 -5.50 -14.59
N PHE A 231 6.77 -4.48 -14.93
CA PHE A 231 5.80 -3.89 -14.00
C PHE A 231 4.78 -4.91 -13.48
N CYS A 232 4.21 -5.74 -14.37
CA CYS A 232 3.31 -6.84 -14.03
C CYS A 232 3.98 -7.88 -13.11
N VAL A 233 5.25 -8.21 -13.34
CA VAL A 233 6.02 -9.10 -12.45
C VAL A 233 6.17 -8.47 -11.06
N GLY A 234 6.47 -7.17 -10.97
CA GLY A 234 6.59 -6.48 -9.70
C GLY A 234 5.28 -6.46 -8.90
N GLN A 235 4.15 -6.19 -9.59
CA GLN A 235 2.80 -6.27 -9.02
C GLN A 235 2.46 -7.68 -8.54
N MET A 236 2.81 -8.69 -9.33
CA MET A 236 2.57 -10.10 -8.99
C MET A 236 3.33 -10.52 -7.74
N MET A 237 4.61 -10.13 -7.62
CA MET A 237 5.40 -10.37 -6.40
C MET A 237 4.78 -9.72 -5.17
N ILE A 238 4.30 -8.48 -5.28
CA ILE A 238 3.60 -7.79 -4.19
C ILE A 238 2.32 -8.56 -3.82
N GLY A 239 1.46 -8.85 -4.79
CA GLY A 239 0.20 -9.56 -4.60
C GLY A 239 0.39 -10.92 -3.91
N MET A 240 1.30 -11.75 -4.39
CA MET A 240 1.60 -13.05 -3.77
C MET A 240 2.03 -12.92 -2.31
N THR A 241 2.83 -11.90 -1.97
CA THR A 241 3.31 -11.68 -0.60
C THR A 241 2.25 -11.11 0.35
N ILE A 242 1.21 -10.47 -0.17
CA ILE A 242 0.01 -10.10 0.61
C ILE A 242 -0.82 -11.36 0.86
N GLY A 243 -1.12 -12.12 -0.19
CA GLY A 243 -1.92 -13.34 -0.10
C GLY A 243 -1.32 -14.38 0.84
N ALA A 244 0.01 -14.48 0.89
CA ALA A 244 0.71 -15.44 1.74
C ALA A 244 0.63 -15.15 3.25
N ARG A 245 0.03 -14.01 3.63
CA ARG A 245 -0.18 -13.65 5.04
C ARG A 245 -1.43 -14.29 5.61
N PHE A 246 -2.33 -14.77 4.77
CA PHE A 246 -3.54 -15.46 5.22
C PHE A 246 -3.21 -16.91 5.59
N ARG A 247 -3.11 -17.17 6.89
CA ARG A 247 -3.01 -18.53 7.42
C ARG A 247 -4.32 -18.90 8.10
N LEU A 248 -4.77 -20.12 7.85
CA LEU A 248 -6.04 -20.60 8.39
C LEU A 248 -6.04 -20.60 9.92
N GLU A 249 -4.96 -21.03 10.56
CA GLU A 249 -4.81 -21.04 12.02
C GLU A 249 -5.03 -19.66 12.65
N HIS A 250 -4.44 -18.61 12.06
CA HIS A 250 -4.60 -17.22 12.50
C HIS A 250 -6.02 -16.69 12.26
N LEU A 251 -6.67 -17.04 11.13
CA LEU A 251 -8.05 -16.63 10.90
C LEU A 251 -9.03 -17.34 11.84
N LEU A 252 -8.80 -18.62 12.12
CA LEU A 252 -9.61 -19.40 13.05
C LEU A 252 -9.43 -18.96 14.51
N SER A 253 -8.22 -18.53 14.91
CA SER A 253 -7.97 -18.00 16.27
C SER A 253 -8.80 -16.75 16.56
N VAL A 254 -9.05 -15.93 15.53
CA VAL A 254 -9.95 -14.77 15.61
C VAL A 254 -11.42 -15.20 15.48
N GLY A 255 -11.75 -16.14 14.59
CA GLY A 255 -13.08 -16.74 14.48
C GLY A 255 -14.15 -15.71 14.09
N ARG A 256 -15.32 -15.71 14.76
CA ARG A 256 -16.42 -14.75 14.49
C ARG A 256 -16.00 -13.28 14.63
N ARG A 257 -14.95 -13.01 15.43
CA ARG A 257 -14.38 -11.67 15.60
C ARG A 257 -13.81 -11.08 14.30
N LEU A 258 -13.53 -11.94 13.31
CA LEU A 258 -13.04 -11.54 11.99
C LEU A 258 -14.04 -10.62 11.29
N TRP A 259 -15.33 -10.95 11.33
CA TRP A 259 -16.38 -10.16 10.67
C TRP A 259 -16.56 -8.79 11.32
N VAL A 260 -16.41 -8.71 12.65
CA VAL A 260 -16.40 -7.43 13.37
C VAL A 260 -15.24 -6.57 12.88
N ALA A 261 -14.03 -7.13 12.78
CA ALA A 261 -12.88 -6.40 12.26
C ALA A 261 -13.06 -5.95 10.81
N VAL A 262 -13.62 -6.80 9.94
CA VAL A 262 -13.97 -6.42 8.55
C VAL A 262 -14.95 -5.25 8.53
N GLY A 263 -15.99 -5.28 9.37
CA GLY A 263 -16.94 -4.16 9.50
C GLY A 263 -16.26 -2.85 9.88
N PHE A 264 -15.36 -2.86 10.86
CA PHE A 264 -14.59 -1.67 11.25
C PHE A 264 -13.58 -1.20 10.18
N ILE A 265 -12.99 -2.11 9.42
CA ILE A 265 -12.12 -1.77 8.28
C ILE A 265 -12.95 -1.04 7.21
N LEU A 266 -14.12 -1.57 6.85
CA LEU A 266 -15.01 -0.96 5.87
C LEU A 266 -15.53 0.40 6.35
N LEU A 267 -15.87 0.51 7.64
CA LEU A 267 -16.25 1.78 8.25
C LEU A 267 -15.11 2.81 8.18
N THR A 268 -13.88 2.39 8.47
CA THR A 268 -12.70 3.26 8.35
C THR A 268 -12.50 3.73 6.90
N MET A 269 -12.64 2.84 5.92
CA MET A 269 -12.56 3.21 4.50
C MET A 269 -13.67 4.18 4.09
N MET A 270 -14.90 3.97 4.57
CA MET A 270 -16.02 4.86 4.33
C MET A 270 -15.78 6.25 4.92
N CYS A 271 -15.34 6.35 6.18
CA CYS A 271 -14.99 7.61 6.80
C CYS A 271 -13.85 8.33 6.04
N MET A 272 -12.83 7.60 5.61
CA MET A 272 -11.74 8.18 4.80
C MET A 272 -12.22 8.64 3.42
N ALA A 273 -13.16 7.93 2.80
CA ALA A 273 -13.78 8.35 1.55
C ALA A 273 -14.58 9.65 1.74
N VAL A 274 -15.33 9.80 2.83
CA VAL A 274 -16.03 11.05 3.17
C VAL A 274 -15.04 12.20 3.38
N ILE A 275 -13.97 11.97 4.16
CA ILE A 275 -12.89 12.96 4.35
C ILE A 275 -12.26 13.34 3.00
N SER A 276 -12.04 12.36 2.11
CA SER A 276 -11.51 12.60 0.78
C SER A 276 -12.44 13.47 -0.08
N ILE A 277 -13.75 13.24 -0.05
CA ILE A 277 -14.72 14.06 -0.79
C ILE A 277 -14.70 15.50 -0.29
N ILE A 278 -14.73 15.70 1.04
CA ILE A 278 -14.65 17.03 1.65
C ILE A 278 -13.33 17.71 1.25
N PHE A 279 -12.23 16.97 1.29
CA PHE A 279 -10.92 17.49 0.90
C PHE A 279 -10.86 17.85 -0.60
N SER A 280 -11.41 17.01 -1.48
CA SER A 280 -11.51 17.29 -2.92
C SER A 280 -12.29 18.57 -3.18
N MET A 281 -13.45 18.76 -2.53
CA MET A 281 -14.24 19.99 -2.65
C MET A 281 -13.48 21.23 -2.17
N ALA A 282 -12.75 21.11 -1.06
CA ALA A 282 -12.00 22.23 -0.49
C ALA A 282 -10.72 22.59 -1.28
N SER A 283 -10.12 21.61 -1.95
CA SER A 283 -8.82 21.76 -2.63
C SER A 283 -8.92 21.93 -4.14
N GLY A 284 -10.07 21.62 -4.74
CA GLY A 284 -10.25 21.56 -6.19
C GLY A 284 -9.56 20.36 -6.86
N LEU A 285 -9.00 19.42 -6.08
CA LEU A 285 -8.45 18.16 -6.61
C LEU A 285 -9.56 17.25 -7.09
N ASP A 286 -9.27 16.44 -8.11
CA ASP A 286 -10.18 15.39 -8.54
C ASP A 286 -10.38 14.33 -7.44
N VAL A 287 -11.62 13.84 -7.34
CA VAL A 287 -12.03 12.90 -6.29
C VAL A 287 -11.22 11.61 -6.34
N ALA A 288 -10.80 11.17 -7.52
CA ALA A 288 -10.07 9.92 -7.70
C ALA A 288 -8.65 10.02 -7.09
N SER A 289 -7.93 11.09 -7.40
CA SER A 289 -6.59 11.39 -6.85
C SER A 289 -6.66 11.61 -5.33
N SER A 290 -7.67 12.34 -4.84
CA SER A 290 -7.85 12.56 -3.41
C SER A 290 -8.17 11.25 -2.67
N LEU A 291 -9.01 10.39 -3.25
CA LEU A 291 -9.42 9.13 -2.64
C LEU A 291 -8.23 8.18 -2.47
N LEU A 292 -7.38 8.05 -3.48
CA LEU A 292 -6.15 7.27 -3.36
C LEU A 292 -5.17 7.89 -2.35
N ALA A 293 -4.99 9.21 -2.39
CA ALA A 293 -4.04 9.92 -1.51
C ALA A 293 -4.39 9.76 -0.02
N VAL A 294 -5.69 9.82 0.33
CA VAL A 294 -6.17 9.71 1.73
C VAL A 294 -6.41 8.25 2.16
N SER A 295 -6.39 7.31 1.21
CA SER A 295 -6.76 5.92 1.50
C SER A 295 -5.90 5.27 2.60
N PRO A 296 -6.49 4.41 3.46
CA PRO A 296 -5.74 3.63 4.46
C PRO A 296 -5.01 2.41 3.85
N GLY A 297 -4.96 2.31 2.51
CA GLY A 297 -4.35 1.20 1.78
C GLY A 297 -2.83 1.15 1.86
N GLY A 298 -2.26 0.07 1.33
CA GLY A 298 -0.81 -0.06 1.19
C GLY A 298 -0.27 0.92 0.13
N PHE A 299 0.84 1.59 0.45
CA PHE A 299 1.41 2.62 -0.44
C PHE A 299 1.73 2.05 -1.84
N SER A 300 2.30 0.85 -1.89
CA SER A 300 2.74 0.24 -3.14
C SER A 300 1.58 -0.02 -4.11
N GLU A 301 0.43 -0.38 -3.56
CA GLU A 301 -0.77 -0.74 -4.29
C GLU A 301 -1.55 0.51 -4.71
N MET A 302 -1.64 1.52 -3.84
CA MET A 302 -2.29 2.80 -4.17
C MET A 302 -1.50 3.58 -5.22
N ALA A 303 -0.17 3.58 -5.16
CA ALA A 303 0.66 4.20 -6.19
C ALA A 303 0.53 3.49 -7.55
N ALA A 304 0.48 2.15 -7.55
CA ALA A 304 0.24 1.38 -8.77
C ALA A 304 -1.18 1.61 -9.33
N THR A 305 -2.18 1.77 -8.46
CA THR A 305 -3.56 2.12 -8.86
C THR A 305 -3.58 3.49 -9.52
N ALA A 306 -2.92 4.48 -8.92
CA ALA A 306 -2.86 5.84 -9.44
C ALA A 306 -2.22 5.88 -10.84
N ASP A 307 -1.14 5.11 -11.06
CA ASP A 307 -0.50 5.01 -12.37
C ASP A 307 -1.43 4.41 -13.44
N ILE A 308 -2.14 3.32 -13.12
CA ILE A 308 -3.07 2.66 -14.04
C ILE A 308 -4.26 3.57 -14.38
N LEU A 309 -4.83 4.24 -13.37
CA LEU A 309 -5.99 5.13 -13.54
C LEU A 309 -5.61 6.52 -14.08
N LYS A 310 -4.34 6.73 -14.45
CA LYS A 310 -3.80 8.01 -14.94
C LYS A 310 -4.12 9.17 -13.99
N LEU A 311 -3.84 8.96 -12.71
CA LEU A 311 -4.00 9.92 -11.62
C LEU A 311 -2.67 10.55 -11.25
N ASN A 312 -2.70 11.59 -10.42
CA ASN A 312 -1.50 12.26 -9.95
C ASN A 312 -0.74 11.38 -8.93
N VAL A 313 0.16 10.53 -9.44
CA VAL A 313 0.95 9.60 -8.61
C VAL A 313 1.88 10.34 -7.64
N ALA A 314 2.34 11.54 -8.02
CA ALA A 314 3.17 12.40 -7.17
C ALA A 314 2.41 12.84 -5.91
N LEU A 315 1.14 13.26 -6.09
CA LEU A 315 0.24 13.62 -5.01
C LEU A 315 -0.03 12.42 -4.09
N VAL A 316 -0.37 11.26 -4.64
CA VAL A 316 -0.57 10.04 -3.84
C VAL A 316 0.70 9.72 -3.05
N THR A 317 1.87 9.85 -3.68
CA THR A 317 3.16 9.61 -3.03
C THR A 317 3.39 10.55 -1.84
N ILE A 318 3.20 11.87 -1.99
CA ILE A 318 3.47 12.80 -0.89
C ILE A 318 2.58 12.53 0.32
N PHE A 319 1.30 12.17 0.10
CA PHE A 319 0.38 11.81 1.18
C PHE A 319 0.79 10.52 1.90
N HIS A 320 1.12 9.46 1.16
CA HIS A 320 1.51 8.18 1.75
C HIS A 320 2.89 8.22 2.42
N VAL A 321 3.84 9.00 1.88
CA VAL A 321 5.15 9.24 2.52
C VAL A 321 4.96 10.03 3.81
N THR A 322 4.20 11.12 3.77
CA THR A 322 3.86 11.92 4.96
C THR A 322 3.18 11.06 6.02
N ARG A 323 2.23 10.20 5.62
CA ARG A 323 1.58 9.22 6.49
C ARG A 323 2.59 8.29 7.15
N ALA A 324 3.53 7.74 6.38
CA ALA A 324 4.52 6.82 6.91
C ALA A 324 5.43 7.48 7.96
N PHE A 325 5.75 8.77 7.80
CA PHE A 325 6.49 9.54 8.80
C PHE A 325 5.64 9.81 10.06
N ILE A 326 4.44 10.36 9.89
CA ILE A 326 3.55 10.72 11.00
C ILE A 326 3.13 9.47 11.78
N VAL A 327 2.60 8.47 11.10
CA VAL A 327 2.05 7.28 11.75
C VAL A 327 3.15 6.47 12.42
N ASN A 328 4.22 6.08 11.73
CA ASN A 328 5.21 5.21 12.36
C ASN A 328 6.08 5.94 13.40
N GLY A 329 6.27 7.26 13.23
CA GLY A 329 7.03 8.07 14.20
C GLY A 329 6.22 8.45 15.44
N PHE A 330 4.93 8.74 15.28
CA PHE A 330 4.11 9.35 16.33
C PHE A 330 2.96 8.50 16.84
N ALA A 331 2.54 7.40 16.19
CA ALA A 331 1.39 6.61 16.65
C ALA A 331 1.56 6.10 18.10
N HIS A 332 2.76 5.64 18.48
CA HIS A 332 3.00 5.22 19.86
C HIS A 332 2.94 6.40 20.85
N ARG A 333 3.54 7.56 20.51
CA ARG A 333 3.50 8.76 21.36
C ARG A 333 2.08 9.29 21.51
N PHE A 334 1.33 9.29 20.42
CA PHE A 334 -0.08 9.66 20.38
C PHE A 334 -0.93 8.70 21.21
N TRP A 335 -0.68 7.39 21.15
CA TRP A 335 -1.31 6.43 22.07
C TRP A 335 -1.06 6.79 23.53
N MET A 336 0.20 7.02 23.91
CA MET A 336 0.58 7.28 25.30
C MET A 336 -0.07 8.55 25.87
N SER A 337 -0.24 9.62 25.07
CA SER A 337 -0.90 10.85 25.55
C SER A 337 -2.36 10.62 25.94
N PHE A 338 -3.06 9.69 25.29
CA PHE A 338 -4.45 9.36 25.61
C PHE A 338 -4.61 8.18 26.58
N ALA A 339 -3.67 7.23 26.57
CA ALA A 339 -3.67 6.09 27.49
C ALA A 339 -3.44 6.52 28.95
N ALA A 340 -2.67 7.58 29.18
CA ALA A 340 -2.43 8.14 30.52
C ALA A 340 -3.71 8.65 31.22
N HIS A 341 -4.76 8.99 30.45
CA HIS A 341 -6.02 9.55 30.95
C HIS A 341 -7.14 8.50 31.12
N THR A 342 -6.85 7.22 30.89
CA THR A 342 -7.84 6.13 30.93
C THR A 342 -7.51 5.04 31.96
N ARG A 343 -6.58 5.33 32.88
CA ARG A 343 -6.33 4.51 34.08
C ARG A 343 -7.10 5.05 35.27
#